data_AF-A0A7C7Q0W8-F1
#
_entry.id   AF-A0A7C7Q0W8-F1
#
_cell.length_a   1.000
_cell.length_b   1.000
_cell.length_c   1.000
_cell.angle_alpha   90.00
_cell.angle_beta   90.00
_cell.angle_gamma   90.00
#
_symmetry.space_group_name_H-M   'P 1'
#
loop_
_entity.id
_entity.type
_entity.pdbx_description
1 polymer ?
#
loop_
_entity_poly.entity_id
_entity_poly.type
_entity_poly.pdbx_seq_one_letter_code
_entity_poly.pdbx_strand_id
1 'polypeptide(L)'
;DIEKAVIGRWLTSETEPACLIPLRMARWFGIRERDVIEGKPVYVEVLGMKVPVIGIIDSEKMKEVEDLDGEMLTPVDYLMMQERRRVEEQPTGAEAMELEEYIHLNPDQVIIMPYGMLMSAGGNLRSVAIRFNWRDRKEAKKELLELMDRVELNLFAGIGDTTYLCSAIGATGLRGVESVWIPMLIAALVVLTTMLGSVYERIREIGIYTALGLAPSHIGALFLAESSVYAVLGAIVGYLLGQIIAKLHVMFNLFAGLSLNYSSLSAVFTTAFVMLVVLASTAYPAWQASRISVPGIERRWRLPEPEGDYLRMLLPFTVANLQALGVMAFLKEYLEAHADYSLGNFSTDRVLLSSYQTEYGEGYRLEAMVWLAPYDLGVSEYFIVETQPTEDI
;
A
#
# COMPACT_ATOMS: atom_id res chain seq x y z
N ASP A 1 -18.70 43.59 8.49
CA ASP A 1 -18.02 44.76 9.10
C ASP A 1 -17.71 45.91 8.15
N ILE A 2 -17.64 45.69 6.84
CA ILE A 2 -17.37 46.71 5.80
C ILE A 2 -18.20 48.00 5.97
N GLU A 3 -19.51 47.89 6.26
CA GLU A 3 -20.38 49.06 6.42
C GLU A 3 -19.91 50.04 7.51
N LYS A 4 -19.19 49.56 8.53
CA LYS A 4 -18.65 50.41 9.61
C LYS A 4 -17.47 51.27 9.16
N ALA A 5 -16.77 50.84 8.10
CA ALA A 5 -15.63 51.55 7.50
C ALA A 5 -16.08 52.56 6.42
N VAL A 6 -17.37 52.63 6.11
CA VAL A 6 -17.89 53.42 4.99
C VAL A 6 -18.74 54.58 5.49
N ILE A 7 -18.39 55.78 5.07
CA ILE A 7 -19.15 57.01 5.30
C ILE A 7 -19.92 57.32 4.02
N GLY A 8 -21.25 57.21 4.05
CA GLY A 8 -22.11 57.44 2.88
C GLY A 8 -22.87 56.16 2.49
N ARG A 9 -22.86 55.80 1.20
CA ARG A 9 -23.56 54.63 0.67
C ARG A 9 -22.59 53.64 0.03
N TRP A 10 -22.88 52.35 0.16
CA TRP A 10 -22.18 51.29 -0.56
C TRP A 10 -22.71 51.13 -1.98
N LEU A 11 -21.95 50.46 -2.85
CA LEU A 11 -22.35 50.16 -4.22
C LEU A 11 -23.51 49.15 -4.24
N THR A 12 -24.59 49.47 -4.95
CA THR A 12 -25.78 48.61 -5.08
C THR A 12 -26.01 48.09 -6.50
N SER A 13 -25.37 48.70 -7.49
CA SER A 13 -25.51 48.37 -8.91
C SER A 13 -24.14 48.05 -9.51
N GLU A 14 -24.09 47.08 -10.43
CA GLU A 14 -22.86 46.67 -11.10
C GLU A 14 -22.42 47.65 -12.20
N THR A 15 -23.33 48.52 -12.68
CA THR A 15 -23.12 49.37 -13.85
C THR A 15 -23.42 50.85 -13.62
N GLU A 16 -24.06 51.20 -12.50
CA GLU A 16 -24.34 52.60 -12.18
C GLU A 16 -23.04 53.35 -11.88
N PRO A 17 -22.74 54.47 -12.56
CA PRO A 17 -21.52 55.23 -12.31
C PRO A 17 -21.46 55.70 -10.86
N ALA A 18 -20.53 55.15 -10.10
CA ALA A 18 -20.29 55.50 -8.72
C ALA A 18 -18.89 55.07 -8.30
N CYS A 19 -18.33 55.73 -7.28
CA CYS A 19 -17.09 55.29 -6.65
C CYS A 19 -17.10 55.60 -5.15
N LEU A 20 -16.31 54.81 -4.43
CA LEU A 20 -15.92 55.10 -3.06
C LEU A 20 -14.43 55.40 -3.04
N ILE A 21 -14.06 56.51 -2.41
CA ILE A 21 -12.68 56.97 -2.32
C ILE A 21 -12.19 56.93 -0.87
N PRO A 22 -10.89 56.68 -0.62
CA PRO A 22 -10.33 56.74 0.72
C PRO A 22 -10.40 58.15 1.31
N LEU A 23 -10.50 58.25 2.64
CA LEU A 23 -10.57 59.53 3.36
C LEU A 23 -9.41 60.46 3.03
N ARG A 24 -8.21 59.91 2.85
CA ARG A 24 -7.02 60.69 2.47
C ARG A 24 -7.18 61.30 1.07
N MET A 25 -7.70 60.56 0.10
CA MET A 25 -7.98 61.07 -1.24
C MET A 25 -9.09 62.12 -1.21
N ALA A 26 -10.17 61.88 -0.45
CA ALA A 26 -11.26 62.83 -0.30
C ALA A 26 -10.76 64.19 0.21
N ARG A 27 -9.90 64.20 1.22
CA ARG A 27 -9.27 65.43 1.73
C ARG A 27 -8.41 66.12 0.69
N TRP A 28 -7.68 65.36 -0.13
CA TRP A 28 -6.83 65.93 -1.19
C TRP A 28 -7.66 66.58 -2.31
N PHE A 29 -8.78 65.96 -2.68
CA PHE A 29 -9.73 66.51 -3.66
C PHE A 29 -10.69 67.57 -3.07
N GLY A 30 -10.55 67.92 -1.79
CA GLY A 30 -11.39 68.92 -1.12
C GLY A 30 -12.83 68.46 -0.85
N ILE A 31 -13.08 67.15 -0.87
CA ILE A 31 -14.38 66.51 -0.67
C ILE A 31 -14.58 66.29 0.84
N ARG A 32 -15.65 66.89 1.41
CA ARG A 32 -15.96 66.74 2.84
C ARG A 32 -16.95 65.60 3.05
N GLU A 33 -16.80 64.88 4.16
CA GLU A 33 -17.70 63.78 4.56
C GLU A 33 -19.17 64.19 4.57
N ARG A 34 -19.47 65.38 5.11
CA ARG A 34 -20.83 65.94 5.14
C ARG A 34 -21.46 66.07 3.75
N ASP A 35 -20.66 66.38 2.72
CA ASP A 35 -21.18 66.61 1.37
C ASP A 35 -21.61 65.27 0.74
N VAL A 36 -20.93 64.18 1.09
CA VAL A 36 -21.29 62.81 0.67
C VAL A 36 -22.51 62.29 1.46
N ILE A 37 -22.57 62.55 2.77
CA ILE A 37 -23.71 62.15 3.63
C ILE A 37 -25.00 62.89 3.22
N GLU A 38 -24.92 64.19 2.95
CA GLU A 38 -26.04 65.03 2.50
C GLU A 38 -26.42 64.75 1.03
N GLY A 39 -25.68 63.88 0.33
CA GLY A 39 -25.96 63.49 -1.05
C GLY A 39 -25.72 64.60 -2.08
N LYS A 40 -24.81 65.55 -1.79
CA LYS A 40 -24.44 66.58 -2.76
C LYS A 40 -23.67 65.96 -3.92
N PRO A 41 -23.85 66.47 -5.16
CA PRO A 41 -23.18 65.92 -6.32
C PRO A 41 -21.68 66.29 -6.30
N VAL A 42 -20.85 65.34 -5.88
CA VAL A 42 -19.39 65.44 -5.90
C VAL A 42 -18.84 64.43 -6.89
N TYR A 43 -17.84 64.83 -7.68
CA TYR A 43 -17.28 63.99 -8.74
C TYR A 43 -15.77 63.93 -8.67
N VAL A 44 -15.22 62.80 -9.08
CA VAL A 44 -13.79 62.59 -9.34
C VAL A 44 -13.59 62.09 -10.76
N GLU A 45 -12.42 62.33 -11.33
CA GLU A 45 -12.03 61.79 -12.63
C GLU A 45 -11.20 60.53 -12.42
N VAL A 46 -11.72 59.38 -12.86
CA VAL A 46 -11.06 58.07 -12.75
C VAL A 46 -11.08 57.42 -14.12
N LEU A 47 -9.91 57.02 -14.63
CA LEU A 47 -9.76 56.40 -15.96
C LEU A 47 -10.35 57.26 -17.10
N GLY A 48 -10.27 58.60 -16.97
CA GLY A 48 -10.82 59.56 -17.94
C GLY A 48 -12.35 59.72 -17.88
N MET A 49 -13.01 59.13 -16.88
CA MET A 49 -14.45 59.22 -16.68
C MET A 49 -14.77 60.06 -15.44
N LYS A 50 -15.79 60.92 -15.55
CA LYS A 50 -16.32 61.68 -14.40
C LYS A 50 -17.31 60.81 -13.62
N VAL A 51 -16.90 60.37 -12.44
CA VAL A 51 -17.66 59.41 -11.61
C VAL A 51 -18.12 60.09 -10.31
N PRO A 52 -19.40 59.95 -9.91
CA PRO A 52 -19.86 60.53 -8.65
C PRO A 52 -19.28 59.75 -7.45
N VAL A 53 -18.93 60.50 -6.41
CA VAL A 53 -18.46 59.93 -5.14
C VAL A 53 -19.67 59.71 -4.24
N ILE A 54 -19.98 58.44 -3.95
CA ILE A 54 -21.15 58.07 -3.13
C ILE A 54 -20.78 57.67 -1.70
N GLY A 55 -19.50 57.44 -1.46
CA GLY A 55 -18.98 57.03 -0.16
C GLY A 55 -17.51 57.39 0.02
N ILE A 56 -17.11 57.56 1.28
CA ILE A 56 -15.72 57.74 1.70
C ILE A 56 -15.33 56.56 2.60
N ILE A 57 -14.18 55.96 2.35
CA ILE A 57 -13.67 54.83 3.12
C ILE A 57 -12.73 55.35 4.21
N ASP A 58 -13.01 54.97 5.45
CA ASP A 58 -12.12 55.16 6.59
C ASP A 58 -11.01 54.09 6.53
N SER A 59 -9.84 54.51 6.04
CA SER A 59 -8.71 53.60 5.77
C SER A 59 -8.22 52.84 7.00
N GLU A 60 -8.32 53.41 8.20
CA GLU A 60 -7.86 52.73 9.42
C GLU A 60 -8.83 51.61 9.81
N LYS A 61 -10.14 51.88 9.75
CA LYS A 61 -11.15 50.84 9.99
C LYS A 61 -11.16 49.78 8.89
N MET A 62 -10.85 50.17 7.65
CA MET A 62 -10.80 49.23 6.53
C MET A 62 -9.67 48.21 6.68
N LYS A 63 -8.56 48.57 7.34
CA LYS A 63 -7.47 47.62 7.64
C LYS A 63 -7.88 46.54 8.64
N GLU A 64 -8.84 46.83 9.51
CA GLU A 64 -9.37 45.87 10.50
C GLU A 64 -10.41 44.91 9.88
N VAL A 65 -10.78 45.10 8.60
CA VAL A 65 -11.72 44.22 7.90
C VAL A 65 -10.95 43.12 7.18
N GLU A 66 -11.05 41.92 7.72
CA GLU A 66 -10.47 40.70 7.15
C GLU A 66 -11.47 39.98 6.23
N ASP A 67 -10.96 39.33 5.18
CA ASP A 67 -11.68 38.37 4.35
C ASP A 67 -11.65 36.97 5.00
N LEU A 68 -12.30 35.98 4.39
CA LEU A 68 -12.45 34.62 4.93
C LEU A 68 -11.12 33.86 5.06
N ASP A 69 -10.07 34.31 4.39
CA ASP A 69 -8.70 33.82 4.49
C ASP A 69 -7.90 34.47 5.65
N GLY A 70 -8.49 35.45 6.35
CA GLY A 70 -7.84 36.20 7.41
C GLY A 70 -6.95 37.34 6.90
N GLU A 71 -6.99 37.65 5.61
CA GLU A 71 -6.19 38.72 5.01
C GLU A 71 -7.02 39.98 4.76
N MET A 72 -6.34 41.08 4.38
CA MET A 72 -7.02 42.34 4.09
C MET A 72 -7.86 42.24 2.82
N LEU A 73 -9.07 42.81 2.82
CA LEU A 73 -9.95 42.82 1.64
C LEU A 73 -9.40 43.61 0.43
N THR A 74 -8.37 44.42 0.62
CA THR A 74 -7.74 45.22 -0.44
C THR A 74 -7.04 44.35 -1.50
N PRO A 75 -6.88 44.82 -2.75
CA PRO A 75 -6.19 44.04 -3.77
C PRO A 75 -4.73 43.76 -3.40
N VAL A 76 -4.24 42.58 -3.79
CA VAL A 76 -2.83 42.17 -3.64
C VAL A 76 -1.91 42.99 -4.55
N ASP A 77 -0.78 43.44 -4.01
CA ASP A 77 0.35 44.01 -4.75
C ASP A 77 1.26 42.89 -5.28
N TYR A 78 0.93 42.41 -6.48
CA TYR A 78 1.69 41.36 -7.14
C TYR A 78 3.12 41.77 -7.52
N LEU A 79 3.39 43.07 -7.68
CA LEU A 79 4.74 43.54 -8.02
C LEU A 79 5.66 43.38 -6.81
N MET A 80 5.20 43.81 -5.63
CA MET A 80 5.92 43.61 -4.38
C MET A 80 6.07 42.13 -4.02
N MET A 81 5.03 41.31 -4.26
CA MET A 81 5.13 39.86 -4.07
C MET A 81 6.22 39.23 -4.94
N GLN A 82 6.36 39.66 -6.20
CA GLN A 82 7.39 39.15 -7.10
C GLN A 82 8.81 39.58 -6.66
N GLU A 83 8.96 40.79 -6.13
CA GLU A 83 10.22 41.25 -5.55
C GLU A 83 10.60 40.46 -4.31
N ARG A 84 9.65 40.20 -3.40
CA ARG A 84 9.88 39.37 -2.20
C ARG A 84 10.34 37.96 -2.56
N ARG A 85 9.65 37.30 -3.50
CA ARG A 85 10.03 35.97 -3.98
C ARG A 85 11.45 35.92 -4.57
N ARG A 86 11.86 36.96 -5.30
CA ARG A 86 13.25 37.06 -5.81
C ARG A 86 14.29 37.21 -4.70
N VAL A 87 13.94 37.82 -3.58
CA VAL A 87 14.83 38.00 -2.43
C VAL A 87 14.91 36.71 -1.59
N GLU A 88 13.82 35.97 -1.48
CA GLU A 88 13.73 34.69 -0.75
C GLU A 88 14.35 33.49 -1.50
N GLU A 89 14.71 33.63 -2.78
CA GLU A 89 15.46 32.62 -3.56
C GLU A 89 16.94 32.42 -3.13
N GLN A 90 17.39 33.00 -2.00
CA GLN A 90 18.67 32.61 -1.39
C GLN A 90 18.50 31.33 -0.55
N PRO A 91 19.29 30.27 -0.78
CA PRO A 91 18.99 28.94 -0.28
C PRO A 91 19.43 28.79 1.17
N THR A 92 18.54 29.10 2.11
CA THR A 92 18.60 28.50 3.44
C THR A 92 17.41 27.58 3.60
N GLY A 93 17.70 26.28 3.47
CA GLY A 93 16.70 25.23 3.54
C GLY A 93 15.93 25.25 4.86
N ALA A 94 14.62 25.39 4.74
CA ALA A 94 13.64 24.73 5.57
C ALA A 94 12.32 24.76 4.78
N GLU A 95 11.89 23.59 4.33
CA GLU A 95 10.54 23.34 3.86
C GLU A 95 9.57 23.62 5.01
N ALA A 96 8.85 24.74 4.93
CA ALA A 96 7.55 24.87 5.52
C ALA A 96 6.64 25.41 4.41
N MET A 97 5.59 24.65 4.06
CA MET A 97 4.40 25.21 3.43
C MET A 97 3.75 26.16 4.45
N GLU A 98 4.37 27.32 4.70
CA GLU A 98 3.64 28.45 5.25
C GLU A 98 2.85 29.05 4.08
N LEU A 99 1.54 29.23 4.27
CA LEU A 99 0.71 29.98 3.33
C LEU A 99 1.40 31.35 3.16
N GLU A 100 1.88 31.67 1.95
CA GLU A 100 2.50 32.96 1.68
C GLU A 100 1.48 34.06 1.99
N GLU A 101 1.72 34.83 3.04
CA GLU A 101 0.90 36.01 3.38
C GLU A 101 0.98 37.02 2.23
N TYR A 102 -0.16 37.38 1.65
CA TYR A 102 -0.19 38.31 0.54
C TYR A 102 0.14 39.73 1.00
N ILE A 103 0.94 40.44 0.21
CA ILE A 103 1.15 41.88 0.41
C ILE A 103 -0.02 42.60 -0.25
N HIS A 104 -0.86 43.28 0.53
CA HIS A 104 -1.99 44.04 0.01
C HIS A 104 -1.66 45.52 -0.19
N LEU A 105 -2.34 46.13 -1.16
CA LEU A 105 -2.31 47.58 -1.34
C LEU A 105 -2.95 48.26 -0.12
N ASN A 106 -2.35 49.36 0.33
CA ASN A 106 -2.90 50.12 1.43
C ASN A 106 -4.29 50.69 1.05
N PRO A 107 -5.33 50.60 1.91
CA PRO A 107 -6.65 51.15 1.62
C PRO A 107 -6.63 52.62 1.17
N ASP A 108 -5.66 53.41 1.62
CA ASP A 108 -5.44 54.80 1.20
C ASP A 108 -5.20 54.98 -0.32
N GLN A 109 -4.81 53.91 -1.02
CA GLN A 109 -4.44 53.91 -2.43
C GLN A 109 -5.49 53.24 -3.33
N VAL A 110 -6.58 52.72 -2.75
CA VAL A 110 -7.56 51.89 -3.45
C VAL A 110 -8.87 52.66 -3.62
N ILE A 111 -9.33 52.80 -4.88
CA ILE A 111 -10.67 53.31 -5.20
C ILE A 111 -11.58 52.12 -5.48
N ILE A 112 -12.74 52.07 -4.84
CA ILE A 112 -13.74 51.01 -5.07
C ILE A 112 -14.77 51.50 -6.10
N MET A 113 -15.02 50.69 -7.12
CA MET A 113 -15.93 50.99 -8.23
C MET A 113 -16.79 49.77 -8.58
N PRO A 114 -17.94 49.97 -9.26
CA PRO A 114 -18.78 48.88 -9.75
C PRO A 114 -18.01 47.90 -10.65
N TYR A 115 -18.30 46.61 -10.48
CA TYR A 115 -17.69 45.52 -11.24
C TYR A 115 -17.76 45.72 -12.75
N GLY A 116 -18.94 46.06 -13.29
CA GLY A 116 -19.14 46.24 -14.73
C GLY A 116 -18.30 47.37 -15.33
N MET A 117 -18.07 48.45 -14.57
CA MET A 117 -17.20 49.56 -14.99
C MET A 117 -15.72 49.13 -15.03
N LEU A 118 -15.25 48.44 -13.99
CA LEU A 118 -13.88 47.96 -13.92
C LEU A 118 -13.57 46.97 -15.05
N MET A 119 -14.49 46.04 -15.34
CA MET A 119 -14.34 45.09 -16.44
C MET A 119 -14.36 45.78 -17.80
N SER A 120 -15.24 46.78 -18.00
CA SER A 120 -15.29 47.56 -19.24
C SER A 120 -14.02 48.37 -19.49
N ALA A 121 -13.31 48.76 -18.43
CA ALA A 121 -12.03 49.44 -18.49
C ALA A 121 -10.82 48.49 -18.63
N GLY A 122 -11.05 47.19 -18.80
CA GLY A 122 -9.98 46.19 -18.96
C GLY A 122 -9.46 45.58 -17.65
N GLY A 123 -10.24 45.64 -16.57
CA GLY A 123 -9.94 45.00 -15.30
C GLY A 123 -9.89 43.46 -15.41
N ASN A 124 -9.15 42.84 -14.49
CA ASN A 124 -9.06 41.38 -14.36
C ASN A 124 -9.78 40.91 -13.10
N LEU A 125 -10.56 39.84 -13.20
CA LEU A 125 -11.19 39.21 -12.04
C LEU A 125 -10.13 38.51 -11.18
N ARG A 126 -10.11 38.81 -9.88
CA ARG A 126 -9.10 38.27 -8.93
C ARG A 126 -9.70 37.42 -7.82
N SER A 127 -10.74 37.91 -7.17
CA SER A 127 -11.45 37.19 -6.11
C SER A 127 -12.96 37.23 -6.39
N VAL A 128 -13.66 36.17 -5.98
CA VAL A 128 -15.11 36.05 -6.07
C VAL A 128 -15.62 35.56 -4.71
N ALA A 129 -16.32 36.44 -4.00
CA ALA A 129 -17.03 36.07 -2.78
C ALA A 129 -18.51 35.79 -3.12
N ILE A 130 -19.01 34.62 -2.72
CA ILE A 130 -20.40 34.22 -2.94
C ILE A 130 -21.04 33.97 -1.59
N ARG A 131 -22.13 34.68 -1.31
CA ARG A 131 -22.94 34.44 -0.11
C ARG A 131 -24.06 33.46 -0.42
N PHE A 132 -23.99 32.30 0.21
CA PHE A 132 -25.07 31.31 0.20
C PHE A 132 -25.97 31.46 1.43
N ASN A 133 -27.26 31.13 1.27
CA ASN A 133 -28.23 31.12 2.36
C ASN A 133 -28.50 29.68 2.80
N TRP A 134 -27.53 29.04 3.46
CA TRP A 134 -27.66 27.66 3.95
C TRP A 134 -28.59 27.59 5.17
N ARG A 135 -29.42 26.55 5.24
CA ARG A 135 -30.32 26.32 6.39
C ARG A 135 -29.64 25.54 7.51
N ASP A 136 -28.70 24.66 7.17
CA ASP A 136 -27.96 23.81 8.12
C ASP A 136 -26.53 23.53 7.60
N ARG A 137 -25.62 23.21 8.53
CA ARG A 137 -24.22 22.86 8.25
C ARG A 137 -24.10 21.66 7.31
N LYS A 138 -25.08 20.74 7.31
CA LYS A 138 -25.11 19.59 6.38
C LYS A 138 -25.33 20.01 4.94
N GLU A 139 -26.22 20.99 4.71
CA GLU A 139 -26.49 21.54 3.38
C GLU A 139 -25.27 22.30 2.87
N ALA A 140 -24.67 23.14 3.72
CA ALA A 140 -23.43 23.86 3.42
C ALA A 140 -22.32 22.90 2.99
N LYS A 141 -22.08 21.83 3.75
CA LYS A 141 -21.05 20.83 3.42
C LYS A 141 -21.31 20.14 2.08
N LYS A 142 -22.57 19.80 1.79
CA LYS A 142 -22.93 19.12 0.53
C LYS A 142 -22.68 20.02 -0.67
N GLU A 143 -23.18 21.25 -0.64
CA GLU A 143 -23.01 22.20 -1.75
C GLU A 143 -21.55 22.61 -1.93
N LEU A 144 -20.81 22.81 -0.84
CA LEU A 144 -19.38 23.08 -0.90
C LEU A 144 -18.63 21.93 -1.59
N LEU A 145 -18.94 20.66 -1.26
CA LEU A 145 -18.33 19.51 -1.93
C LEU A 145 -18.65 19.48 -3.43
N GLU A 146 -19.90 19.73 -3.82
CA GLU A 146 -20.29 19.79 -5.23
C GLU A 146 -19.59 20.94 -6.00
N LEU A 147 -19.36 22.07 -5.33
CA LEU A 147 -18.67 23.22 -5.92
C LEU A 147 -17.16 22.98 -6.01
N MET A 148 -16.56 22.38 -4.98
CA MET A 148 -15.15 21.95 -4.98
C MET A 148 -14.84 21.00 -6.13
N ASP A 149 -15.70 19.99 -6.34
CA ASP A 149 -15.55 19.01 -7.43
C ASP A 149 -15.60 19.64 -8.82
N ARG A 150 -16.24 20.81 -8.96
CA ARG A 150 -16.41 21.50 -10.26
C ARG A 150 -15.37 22.56 -10.53
N VAL A 151 -14.88 23.22 -9.48
CA VAL A 151 -14.08 24.44 -9.62
C VAL A 151 -12.58 24.16 -9.50
N GLU A 152 -12.16 23.02 -8.92
CA GLU A 152 -10.74 22.64 -8.72
C GLU A 152 -9.87 23.72 -8.04
N LEU A 153 -10.48 24.70 -7.37
CA LEU A 153 -9.79 25.77 -6.63
C LEU A 153 -9.88 25.51 -5.13
N ASN A 154 -8.92 26.07 -4.38
CA ASN A 154 -9.05 26.22 -2.94
C ASN A 154 -10.13 27.24 -2.64
N LEU A 155 -11.08 26.88 -1.79
CA LEU A 155 -12.20 27.72 -1.40
C LEU A 155 -12.13 28.01 0.09
N PHE A 156 -12.38 29.25 0.49
CA PHE A 156 -12.61 29.60 1.88
C PHE A 156 -14.12 29.68 2.12
N ALA A 157 -14.61 28.96 3.12
CA ALA A 157 -16.03 28.90 3.46
C ALA A 157 -16.25 29.30 4.91
N GLY A 158 -16.95 30.41 5.14
CA GLY A 158 -17.46 30.79 6.46
C GLY A 158 -18.76 30.04 6.77
N ILE A 159 -18.78 29.18 7.78
CA ILE A 159 -20.00 28.54 8.30
C ILE A 159 -20.16 28.92 9.77
N GLY A 160 -21.13 29.77 10.07
CA GLY A 160 -21.27 30.40 11.39
C GLY A 160 -20.07 31.32 11.68
N ASP A 161 -19.51 31.23 12.88
CA ASP A 161 -18.33 32.02 13.28
C ASP A 161 -16.99 31.32 12.96
N THR A 162 -17.02 30.25 12.15
CA THR A 162 -15.84 29.46 11.81
C THR A 162 -15.56 29.49 10.32
N THR A 163 -14.33 29.82 9.95
CA THR A 163 -13.82 29.74 8.59
C THR A 163 -13.20 28.37 8.34
N TYR A 164 -13.50 27.78 7.18
CA TYR A 164 -12.95 26.51 6.73
C TYR A 164 -12.20 26.72 5.44
N LEU A 165 -10.95 26.26 5.39
CA LEU A 165 -10.22 26.09 4.14
C LEU A 165 -10.65 24.77 3.51
N CYS A 166 -11.35 24.87 2.39
CA CYS A 166 -11.83 23.77 1.57
C CYS A 166 -10.89 23.61 0.37
N SER A 167 -9.88 22.75 0.49
CA SER A 167 -9.00 22.42 -0.62
C SER A 167 -9.49 21.18 -1.38
N ALA A 168 -9.52 21.26 -2.71
CA ALA A 168 -9.68 20.10 -3.58
C ALA A 168 -8.48 19.12 -3.48
N ILE A 169 -7.37 19.56 -2.87
CA ILE A 169 -6.21 18.72 -2.56
C ILE A 169 -6.51 17.97 -1.26
N GLY A 170 -7.27 16.88 -1.38
CA GLY A 170 -7.62 16.08 -0.20
C GLY A 170 -8.54 14.90 -0.45
N ALA A 171 -8.89 14.61 -1.70
CA ALA A 171 -9.44 13.32 -2.08
C ALA A 171 -8.55 12.70 -3.16
N THR A 172 -7.35 12.26 -2.77
CA THR A 172 -6.94 10.90 -3.17
C THR A 172 -7.96 9.93 -2.57
N GLY A 173 -9.18 9.98 -3.12
CA GLY A 173 -10.27 9.15 -2.68
C GLY A 173 -9.80 7.72 -2.86
N LEU A 174 -9.76 6.98 -1.78
CA LEU A 174 -9.70 5.52 -1.74
C LEU A 174 -10.80 4.84 -2.58
N ARG A 175 -11.68 5.61 -3.25
CA ARG A 175 -12.57 5.16 -4.32
C ARG A 175 -11.76 4.70 -5.53
N GLY A 176 -11.44 3.41 -5.53
CA GLY A 176 -10.68 2.75 -6.59
C GLY A 176 -9.70 1.69 -6.06
N VAL A 177 -9.27 1.78 -4.80
CA VAL A 177 -8.44 0.70 -4.21
C VAL A 177 -9.24 -0.60 -4.12
N GLU A 178 -10.54 -0.47 -3.87
CA GLU A 178 -11.52 -1.56 -3.90
C GLU A 178 -11.72 -2.20 -5.30
N SER A 179 -11.39 -1.53 -6.40
CA SER A 179 -11.41 -2.17 -7.73
C SER A 179 -10.07 -2.82 -8.10
N VAL A 180 -8.97 -2.42 -7.44
CA VAL A 180 -7.62 -2.95 -7.72
C VAL A 180 -7.31 -4.22 -6.92
N TRP A 181 -7.93 -4.43 -5.75
CA TRP A 181 -7.59 -5.59 -4.92
C TRP A 181 -7.93 -6.94 -5.57
N ILE A 182 -9.02 -7.03 -6.34
CA ILE A 182 -9.43 -8.28 -7.01
C ILE A 182 -8.40 -8.69 -8.09
N PRO A 183 -8.09 -7.84 -9.09
CA PRO A 183 -7.03 -8.16 -10.06
C PRO A 183 -5.69 -8.44 -9.41
N MET A 184 -5.36 -7.72 -8.34
CA MET A 184 -4.11 -7.90 -7.61
C MET A 184 -4.02 -9.26 -6.92
N LEU A 185 -5.11 -9.73 -6.30
CA LEU A 185 -5.16 -11.08 -5.75
C LEU A 185 -5.09 -12.16 -6.82
N ILE A 186 -5.77 -11.97 -7.95
CA ILE A 186 -5.71 -12.91 -9.06
C ILE A 186 -4.26 -13.01 -9.56
N ALA A 187 -3.59 -11.87 -9.75
CA ALA A 187 -2.17 -11.83 -10.14
C ALA A 187 -1.27 -12.53 -9.10
N ALA A 188 -1.47 -12.28 -7.81
CA ALA A 188 -0.73 -12.94 -6.74
C ALA A 188 -0.93 -14.46 -6.73
N LEU A 189 -2.16 -14.94 -6.93
CA LEU A 189 -2.47 -16.37 -7.04
C LEU A 189 -1.84 -17.01 -8.28
N VAL A 190 -1.85 -16.32 -9.42
CA VAL A 190 -1.20 -16.79 -10.65
C VAL A 190 0.30 -16.95 -10.45
N VAL A 191 0.95 -15.95 -9.86
CA VAL A 191 2.39 -16.02 -9.54
C VAL A 191 2.68 -17.14 -8.54
N LEU A 192 1.88 -17.24 -7.46
CA LEU A 192 2.04 -18.29 -6.46
C LEU A 192 1.94 -19.69 -7.07
N THR A 193 0.91 -19.95 -7.87
CA THR A 193 0.68 -21.26 -8.50
C THR A 193 1.74 -21.60 -9.53
N THR A 194 2.18 -20.62 -10.31
CA THR A 194 3.22 -20.81 -11.33
C THR A 194 4.58 -21.08 -10.69
N MET A 195 4.96 -20.31 -9.66
CA MET A 195 6.21 -20.56 -8.93
C MET A 195 6.17 -21.88 -8.18
N LEU A 196 5.03 -22.25 -7.60
CA LEU A 196 4.87 -23.55 -6.99
C LEU A 196 5.09 -24.67 -8.01
N GLY A 197 4.48 -24.57 -9.20
CA GLY A 197 4.72 -25.51 -10.31
C GLY A 197 6.19 -25.62 -10.68
N SER A 198 6.89 -24.48 -10.83
CA SER A 198 8.32 -24.45 -11.14
C SER A 198 9.18 -25.15 -10.08
N VAL A 199 8.85 -24.99 -8.79
CA VAL A 199 9.53 -25.70 -7.69
C VAL A 199 9.35 -27.22 -7.82
N TYR A 200 8.14 -27.69 -8.14
CA TYR A 200 7.86 -29.12 -8.31
C TYR A 200 8.55 -29.72 -9.56
N GLU A 201 8.68 -28.95 -10.64
CA GLU A 201 9.43 -29.38 -11.83
C GLU A 201 10.94 -29.50 -11.55
N ARG A 202 11.49 -28.62 -10.70
CA ARG A 202 12.92 -28.55 -10.37
C ARG A 202 13.33 -29.35 -9.13
N ILE A 203 12.51 -30.29 -8.65
CA ILE A 203 12.82 -31.12 -7.46
C ILE A 203 14.19 -31.82 -7.59
N ARG A 204 14.50 -32.35 -8.79
CA ARG A 204 15.78 -33.04 -9.02
C ARG A 204 16.98 -32.10 -8.83
N GLU A 205 16.85 -30.85 -9.27
CA GLU A 205 17.89 -29.83 -9.09
C GLU A 205 18.05 -29.43 -7.63
N ILE A 206 16.94 -29.25 -6.90
CA ILE A 206 16.93 -29.01 -5.46
C ILE A 206 17.67 -30.13 -4.71
N GLY A 207 17.46 -31.38 -5.11
CA GLY A 207 18.18 -32.53 -4.57
C GLY A 207 19.69 -32.49 -4.81
N ILE A 208 20.13 -32.04 -6.00
CA ILE A 208 21.55 -31.86 -6.32
C ILE A 208 22.15 -30.76 -5.43
N TYR A 209 21.47 -29.62 -5.29
CA TYR A 209 21.91 -28.52 -4.42
C TYR A 209 22.03 -28.93 -2.96
N THR A 210 21.07 -29.72 -2.49
CA THR A 210 21.09 -30.29 -1.14
C THR A 210 22.28 -31.23 -0.95
N ALA A 211 22.56 -32.10 -1.93
CA ALA A 211 23.70 -33.02 -1.89
C ALA A 211 25.06 -32.30 -1.90
N LEU A 212 25.12 -31.11 -2.50
CA LEU A 212 26.29 -30.22 -2.47
C LEU A 212 26.42 -29.44 -1.14
N GLY A 213 25.47 -29.59 -0.22
CA GLY A 213 25.52 -29.00 1.12
C GLY A 213 24.89 -27.61 1.26
N LEU A 214 24.05 -27.19 0.30
CA LEU A 214 23.30 -25.94 0.45
C LEU A 214 22.28 -26.05 1.59
N ALA A 215 22.30 -25.05 2.48
CA ALA A 215 21.28 -24.94 3.52
C ALA A 215 19.89 -24.69 2.91
N PRO A 216 18.81 -25.19 3.55
CA PRO A 216 17.45 -24.98 3.09
C PRO A 216 17.09 -23.50 2.84
N SER A 217 17.59 -22.60 3.70
CA SER A 217 17.42 -21.16 3.54
C SER A 217 18.06 -20.60 2.27
N HIS A 218 19.19 -21.13 1.82
CA HIS A 218 19.86 -20.71 0.58
C HIS A 218 19.07 -21.14 -0.65
N ILE A 219 18.48 -22.33 -0.61
CA ILE A 219 17.62 -22.83 -1.69
C ILE A 219 16.37 -21.96 -1.78
N GLY A 220 15.72 -21.67 -0.65
CA GLY A 220 14.59 -20.72 -0.62
C GLY A 220 14.97 -19.32 -1.15
N ALA A 221 16.15 -18.81 -0.77
CA ALA A 221 16.65 -17.53 -1.25
C ALA A 221 16.90 -17.51 -2.77
N LEU A 222 17.32 -18.62 -3.37
CA LEU A 222 17.50 -18.75 -4.82
C LEU A 222 16.16 -18.53 -5.57
N PHE A 223 15.08 -19.15 -5.10
CA PHE A 223 13.75 -18.99 -5.69
C PHE A 223 13.17 -17.58 -5.43
N LEU A 224 13.46 -16.97 -4.29
CA LEU A 224 13.11 -15.55 -4.04
C LEU A 224 13.89 -14.60 -4.96
N ALA A 225 15.16 -14.89 -5.25
CA ALA A 225 15.96 -14.11 -6.19
C ALA A 225 15.39 -14.23 -7.61
N GLU A 226 15.01 -15.43 -8.05
CA GLU A 226 14.32 -15.65 -9.34
C GLU A 226 12.99 -14.86 -9.41
N SER A 227 12.21 -14.91 -8.32
CA SER A 227 10.97 -14.12 -8.18
C SER A 227 11.21 -12.62 -8.27
N SER A 228 12.32 -12.13 -7.73
CA SER A 228 12.67 -10.71 -7.75
C SER A 228 12.93 -10.21 -9.17
N VAL A 229 13.53 -11.05 -10.02
CA VAL A 229 13.72 -10.74 -11.44
C VAL A 229 12.36 -10.59 -12.14
N TYR A 230 11.42 -11.50 -11.88
CA TYR A 230 10.06 -11.39 -12.43
C TYR A 230 9.32 -10.14 -11.93
N ALA A 231 9.47 -9.78 -10.65
CA ALA A 231 8.87 -8.58 -10.08
C ALA A 231 9.38 -7.31 -10.76
N VAL A 232 10.71 -7.20 -10.95
CA VAL A 232 11.34 -6.03 -11.61
C VAL A 232 10.95 -5.95 -13.09
N LEU A 233 11.04 -7.05 -13.83
CA LEU A 233 10.68 -7.07 -15.25
C LEU A 233 9.19 -6.78 -15.45
N GLY A 234 8.32 -7.38 -14.63
CA GLY A 234 6.88 -7.13 -14.67
C GLY A 234 6.55 -5.67 -14.36
N ALA A 235 7.22 -5.07 -13.37
CA ALA A 235 7.08 -3.66 -13.03
C ALA A 235 7.46 -2.74 -14.20
N ILE A 236 8.62 -2.97 -14.82
CA ILE A 236 9.10 -2.15 -15.94
C ILE A 236 8.15 -2.27 -17.14
N VAL A 237 7.81 -3.50 -17.55
CA VAL A 237 6.94 -3.73 -18.71
C VAL A 237 5.54 -3.19 -18.44
N GLY A 238 4.98 -3.43 -17.25
CA GLY A 238 3.67 -2.92 -16.87
C GLY A 238 3.61 -1.39 -16.86
N TYR A 239 4.65 -0.74 -16.34
CA TYR A 239 4.77 0.72 -16.36
C TYR A 239 4.78 1.29 -17.78
N LEU A 240 5.61 0.71 -18.67
CA LEU A 240 5.70 1.12 -20.07
C LEU A 240 4.38 0.93 -20.81
N LEU A 241 3.72 -0.21 -20.61
CA LEU A 241 2.39 -0.47 -21.20
C LEU A 241 1.35 0.51 -20.68
N GLY A 242 1.35 0.81 -19.38
CA GLY A 242 0.46 1.80 -18.78
C GLY A 242 0.66 3.20 -19.39
N GLN A 243 1.91 3.61 -19.61
CA GLN A 243 2.22 4.87 -20.29
C GLN A 243 1.74 4.91 -21.75
N ILE A 244 1.92 3.82 -22.49
CA ILE A 244 1.45 3.72 -23.88
C ILE A 244 -0.07 3.85 -23.93
N ILE A 245 -0.79 3.12 -23.07
CA ILE A 245 -2.26 3.16 -23.00
C ILE A 245 -2.74 4.56 -22.61
N ALA A 246 -2.10 5.21 -21.62
CA ALA A 246 -2.44 6.57 -21.22
C ALA A 246 -2.24 7.56 -22.37
N LYS A 247 -1.13 7.45 -23.12
CA LYS A 247 -0.85 8.32 -24.28
C LYS A 247 -1.85 8.09 -25.42
N LEU A 248 -2.21 6.84 -25.69
CA LEU A 248 -3.24 6.49 -26.68
C LEU A 248 -4.60 7.07 -26.27
N HIS A 249 -4.93 7.01 -24.98
CA HIS A 249 -6.16 7.59 -24.46
C HIS A 249 -6.24 9.10 -24.70
N VAL A 250 -5.17 9.85 -24.40
CA VAL A 250 -5.10 11.29 -24.66
C VAL A 250 -5.21 11.61 -26.16
N MET A 251 -4.55 10.82 -27.01
CA MET A 251 -4.53 11.06 -28.47
C MET A 251 -5.87 10.76 -29.16
N PHE A 252 -6.58 9.71 -28.75
CA PHE A 252 -7.83 9.28 -29.37
C PHE A 252 -9.09 9.72 -28.61
N ASN A 253 -8.93 10.43 -27.48
CA ASN A 253 -10.00 10.85 -26.58
C ASN A 253 -10.99 9.71 -26.24
N LEU A 254 -10.45 8.50 -25.99
CA LEU A 254 -11.23 7.26 -25.82
C LEU A 254 -12.23 7.30 -24.65
N PHE A 255 -11.95 8.14 -23.64
CA PHE A 255 -12.77 8.35 -22.44
C PHE A 255 -12.89 9.85 -22.17
N ALA A 256 -13.91 10.49 -22.76
CA ALA A 256 -14.12 11.93 -22.60
C ALA A 256 -14.31 12.30 -21.11
N GLY A 257 -13.52 13.27 -20.62
CA GLY A 257 -13.62 13.82 -19.26
C GLY A 257 -12.72 13.16 -18.21
N LEU A 258 -11.83 12.25 -18.58
CA LEU A 258 -10.89 11.60 -17.65
C LEU A 258 -9.50 12.26 -17.74
N SER A 259 -9.18 13.18 -16.82
CA SER A 259 -7.84 13.75 -16.70
C SER A 259 -6.93 12.80 -15.92
N LEU A 260 -6.09 12.05 -16.61
CA LEU A 260 -5.07 11.20 -15.98
C LEU A 260 -3.95 12.08 -15.43
N ASN A 261 -4.00 12.40 -14.13
CA ASN A 261 -2.89 13.05 -13.43
C ASN A 261 -1.81 12.01 -13.09
N TYR A 262 -0.64 12.14 -13.72
CA TYR A 262 0.52 11.27 -13.50
C TYR A 262 1.45 11.91 -12.48
N SER A 263 1.22 11.63 -11.19
CA SER A 263 2.19 11.97 -10.15
C SER A 263 3.34 10.95 -10.15
N SER A 264 4.57 11.43 -10.32
CA SER A 264 5.78 10.58 -10.29
C SER A 264 5.91 9.82 -8.96
N LEU A 265 5.50 10.43 -7.86
CA LEU A 265 5.56 9.80 -6.54
C LEU A 265 4.57 8.62 -6.42
N SER A 266 3.34 8.82 -6.90
CA SER A 266 2.30 7.77 -6.87
C SER A 266 2.67 6.57 -7.74
N ALA A 267 3.31 6.81 -8.88
CA ALA A 267 3.82 5.74 -9.72
C ALA A 267 4.88 4.89 -8.98
N VAL A 268 5.85 5.53 -8.33
CA VAL A 268 6.89 4.84 -7.55
C VAL A 268 6.28 3.99 -6.43
N PHE A 269 5.34 4.55 -5.66
CA PHE A 269 4.65 3.80 -4.60
C PHE A 269 3.86 2.61 -5.14
N THR A 270 3.13 2.80 -6.23
CA THR A 270 2.33 1.74 -6.85
C THR A 270 3.21 0.61 -7.36
N THR A 271 4.30 0.94 -8.04
CA THR A 271 5.26 -0.05 -8.55
C THR A 271 5.93 -0.81 -7.39
N ALA A 272 6.35 -0.11 -6.33
CA ALA A 272 6.92 -0.74 -5.14
C ALA A 272 5.91 -1.69 -4.47
N PHE A 273 4.65 -1.28 -4.37
CA PHE A 273 3.59 -2.09 -3.80
C PHE A 273 3.31 -3.35 -4.61
N VAL A 274 3.23 -3.24 -5.95
CA VAL A 274 3.06 -4.42 -6.83
C VAL A 274 4.23 -5.38 -6.70
N MET A 275 5.48 -4.88 -6.68
CA MET A 275 6.66 -5.72 -6.47
C MET A 275 6.60 -6.45 -5.12
N LEU A 276 6.17 -5.76 -4.05
CA LEU A 276 6.00 -6.35 -2.73
C LEU A 276 4.94 -7.46 -2.74
N VAL A 277 3.81 -7.26 -3.42
CA VAL A 277 2.76 -8.29 -3.55
C VAL A 277 3.29 -9.53 -4.29
N VAL A 278 4.05 -9.33 -5.38
CA VAL A 278 4.66 -10.44 -6.13
C VAL A 278 5.62 -11.22 -5.22
N LEU A 279 6.54 -10.54 -4.54
CA LEU A 279 7.48 -11.18 -3.60
C LEU A 279 6.79 -11.87 -2.43
N ALA A 280 5.74 -11.26 -1.87
CA ALA A 280 4.95 -11.87 -0.81
C ALA A 280 4.24 -13.14 -1.31
N SER A 281 3.75 -13.15 -2.55
CA SER A 281 3.10 -14.33 -3.13
C SER A 281 4.06 -15.49 -3.39
N THR A 282 5.35 -15.22 -3.60
CA THR A 282 6.37 -16.27 -3.82
C THR A 282 7.06 -16.74 -2.54
N ALA A 283 6.80 -16.10 -1.40
CA ALA A 283 7.34 -16.52 -0.11
C ALA A 283 6.92 -17.95 0.28
N TYR A 284 5.66 -18.34 0.03
CA TYR A 284 5.19 -19.70 0.30
C TYR A 284 5.87 -20.74 -0.62
N PRO A 285 5.89 -20.60 -1.96
CA PRO A 285 6.66 -21.48 -2.84
C PRO A 285 8.15 -21.58 -2.47
N ALA A 286 8.80 -20.47 -2.11
CA ALA A 286 10.20 -20.47 -1.70
C ALA A 286 10.42 -21.25 -0.38
N TRP A 287 9.52 -21.09 0.59
CA TRP A 287 9.53 -21.90 1.81
C TRP A 287 9.31 -23.39 1.53
N GLN A 288 8.41 -23.70 0.59
CA GLN A 288 8.18 -25.08 0.14
C GLN A 288 9.43 -25.68 -0.51
N ALA A 289 10.14 -24.93 -1.36
CA ALA A 289 11.41 -25.35 -1.96
C ALA A 289 12.47 -25.64 -0.89
N SER A 290 12.57 -24.77 0.12
CA SER A 290 13.42 -24.98 1.29
C SER A 290 13.05 -26.27 2.04
N ARG A 291 11.76 -26.59 2.21
CA ARG A 291 11.36 -27.84 2.89
C ARG A 291 11.70 -29.10 2.11
N ILE A 292 11.54 -29.08 0.78
CA ILE A 292 11.89 -30.20 -0.09
C ILE A 292 13.39 -30.51 -0.01
N SER A 293 14.22 -29.50 0.24
CA SER A 293 15.67 -29.65 0.40
C SER A 293 16.12 -30.25 1.75
N VAL A 294 15.22 -30.48 2.70
CA VAL A 294 15.58 -31.26 3.88
C VAL A 294 15.58 -32.72 3.43
N PRO A 295 16.73 -33.39 3.30
CA PRO A 295 16.74 -34.80 2.94
C PRO A 295 15.88 -35.50 3.98
N GLY A 296 14.78 -36.08 3.51
CA GLY A 296 13.79 -36.69 4.37
C GLY A 296 14.48 -37.67 5.30
N ILE A 297 14.52 -37.32 6.58
CA ILE A 297 14.62 -38.23 7.73
C ILE A 297 13.30 -39.03 7.82
N GLU A 298 12.81 -39.50 6.67
CA GLU A 298 11.63 -40.33 6.50
C GLU A 298 12.04 -41.62 5.77
N ARG A 299 13.02 -42.32 6.33
CA ARG A 299 12.86 -43.76 6.50
C ARG A 299 12.19 -44.00 7.85
N ARG A 300 10.99 -43.44 8.06
CA ARG A 300 10.10 -43.96 9.11
C ARG A 300 9.57 -45.27 8.57
N TRP A 301 10.36 -46.32 8.72
CA TRP A 301 9.86 -47.68 8.61
C TRP A 301 8.64 -47.77 9.54
N ARG A 302 7.46 -48.00 8.96
CA ARG A 302 6.20 -48.15 9.71
C ARG A 302 5.89 -49.65 9.75
N LEU A 303 5.55 -50.14 10.93
CA LEU A 303 5.03 -51.49 11.11
C LEU A 303 3.74 -51.63 10.26
N PRO A 304 3.59 -52.73 9.50
CA PRO A 304 2.32 -53.03 8.83
C PRO A 304 1.22 -53.31 9.86
N GLU A 305 -0.04 -53.21 9.44
CA GLU A 305 -1.15 -53.63 10.29
C GLU A 305 -1.11 -55.16 10.48
N PRO A 306 -1.35 -55.67 11.71
CA PRO A 306 -1.36 -57.11 11.97
C PRO A 306 -2.57 -57.80 11.33
N GLU A 307 -2.38 -59.02 10.84
CA GLU A 307 -3.43 -59.90 10.34
C GLU A 307 -3.87 -60.86 11.46
N GLY A 308 -4.83 -60.41 12.29
CA GLY A 308 -5.24 -61.13 13.49
C GLY A 308 -4.10 -61.20 14.50
N ASP A 309 -3.66 -62.40 14.86
CA ASP A 309 -2.54 -62.64 15.80
C ASP A 309 -1.16 -62.68 15.12
N TYR A 310 -1.09 -62.47 13.80
CA TYR A 310 0.16 -62.55 13.03
C TYR A 310 0.58 -61.17 12.51
N LEU A 311 1.82 -60.79 12.82
CA LEU A 311 2.48 -59.63 12.21
C LEU A 311 3.59 -60.13 11.30
N ARG A 312 3.40 -59.99 9.98
CA ARG A 312 4.41 -60.35 8.98
C ARG A 312 4.96 -59.10 8.31
N MET A 313 6.27 -59.04 8.18
CA MET A 313 6.96 -57.93 7.54
C MET A 313 8.22 -58.40 6.84
N LEU A 314 8.53 -57.76 5.71
CA LEU A 314 9.84 -57.87 5.08
C LEU A 314 10.75 -56.79 5.64
N LEU A 315 11.95 -57.18 6.06
CA LEU A 315 12.97 -56.22 6.50
C LEU A 315 13.45 -55.38 5.30
N PRO A 316 13.71 -54.08 5.46
CA PRO A 316 14.03 -53.17 4.36
C PRO A 316 15.50 -53.28 3.90
N PHE A 317 16.07 -54.48 3.96
CA PHE A 317 17.42 -54.78 3.53
C PHE A 317 17.52 -56.24 3.10
N THR A 318 18.47 -56.50 2.20
CA THR A 318 18.86 -57.86 1.80
C THR A 318 20.27 -58.13 2.30
N VAL A 319 20.61 -59.42 2.45
CA VAL A 319 21.94 -59.87 2.84
C VAL A 319 22.47 -60.81 1.77
N ALA A 320 23.79 -60.80 1.54
CA ALA A 320 24.41 -61.75 0.63
C ALA A 320 24.26 -63.18 1.19
N ASN A 321 24.08 -64.17 0.31
CA ASN A 321 23.87 -65.57 0.71
C ASN A 321 24.98 -66.08 1.67
N LEU A 322 26.25 -65.79 1.34
CA LEU A 322 27.41 -66.13 2.18
C LEU A 322 27.39 -65.49 3.58
N GLN A 323 26.66 -64.39 3.76
CA GLN A 323 26.57 -63.65 5.03
C GLN A 323 25.30 -64.01 5.83
N ALA A 324 24.31 -64.63 5.20
CA ALA A 324 23.01 -64.93 5.81
C ALA A 324 23.16 -65.74 7.11
N LEU A 325 23.94 -66.82 7.08
CA LEU A 325 24.22 -67.63 8.27
C LEU A 325 24.92 -66.82 9.37
N GLY A 326 25.86 -65.94 9.01
CA GLY A 326 26.57 -65.09 9.98
C GLY A 326 25.64 -64.12 10.68
N VAL A 327 24.72 -63.49 9.94
CA VAL A 327 23.70 -62.60 10.51
C VAL A 327 22.76 -63.37 11.43
N MET A 328 22.30 -64.55 11.01
CA MET A 328 21.39 -65.38 11.80
C MET A 328 22.05 -65.94 13.07
N ALA A 329 23.33 -66.30 12.99
CA ALA A 329 24.13 -66.73 14.15
C ALA A 329 24.35 -65.57 15.14
N PHE A 330 24.63 -64.36 14.64
CA PHE A 330 24.73 -63.17 15.48
C PHE A 330 23.40 -62.85 16.19
N LEU A 331 22.28 -62.91 15.46
CA LEU A 331 20.96 -62.70 16.05
C LEU A 331 20.62 -63.77 17.09
N LYS A 332 20.98 -65.03 16.84
CA LYS A 332 20.85 -66.11 17.81
C LYS A 332 21.62 -65.79 19.10
N GLU A 333 22.89 -65.43 19.00
CA GLU A 333 23.72 -65.08 20.16
C GLU A 333 23.15 -63.87 20.92
N TYR A 334 22.65 -62.86 20.18
CA TYR A 334 21.98 -61.70 20.77
C TYR A 334 20.72 -62.08 21.54
N LEU A 335 19.86 -62.95 20.99
CA LEU A 335 18.66 -63.43 21.68
C LEU A 335 19.04 -64.30 22.88
N GLU A 336 19.98 -65.25 22.75
CA GLU A 336 20.44 -66.09 23.85
C GLU A 336 21.01 -65.28 25.03
N ALA A 337 21.68 -64.16 24.75
CA ALA A 337 22.14 -63.24 25.79
C ALA A 337 20.98 -62.61 26.61
N HIS A 338 19.76 -62.62 26.09
CA HIS A 338 18.53 -62.15 26.75
C HIS A 338 17.68 -63.30 27.32
N ALA A 339 18.20 -64.53 27.39
CA ALA A 339 17.47 -65.66 27.96
C ALA A 339 17.41 -65.65 29.50
N ASP A 340 18.46 -65.15 30.15
CA ASP A 340 18.64 -65.25 31.62
C ASP A 340 18.46 -63.91 32.36
N TYR A 341 18.27 -62.80 31.64
CA TYR A 341 18.23 -61.45 32.23
C TYR A 341 16.80 -60.91 32.37
N SER A 342 16.29 -60.83 33.60
CA SER A 342 15.03 -60.14 33.94
C SER A 342 15.14 -58.60 33.94
N LEU A 343 16.29 -58.07 33.52
CA LEU A 343 16.60 -56.64 33.47
C LEU A 343 16.64 -56.18 32.01
N GLY A 344 15.48 -55.86 31.46
CA GLY A 344 15.36 -55.42 30.07
C GLY A 344 13.90 -55.16 29.67
N ASN A 345 13.71 -54.77 28.41
CA ASN A 345 12.38 -54.57 27.84
C ASN A 345 11.73 -55.91 27.39
N PHE A 346 12.53 -56.96 27.21
CA PHE A 346 12.09 -58.30 26.83
C PHE A 346 13.05 -59.37 27.36
N SER A 347 12.58 -60.62 27.44
CA SER A 347 13.37 -61.82 27.75
C SER A 347 13.04 -62.87 26.71
N THR A 348 13.98 -63.76 26.39
CA THR A 348 13.75 -64.80 25.37
C THR A 348 13.78 -66.19 25.97
N ASP A 349 13.09 -67.13 25.35
CA ASP A 349 13.14 -68.55 25.68
C ASP A 349 13.09 -69.37 24.38
N ARG A 350 13.57 -70.61 24.40
CA ARG A 350 13.53 -71.55 23.26
C ARG A 350 14.09 -70.96 21.95
N VAL A 351 15.27 -70.33 22.01
CA VAL A 351 15.97 -69.81 20.81
C VAL A 351 16.52 -70.98 19.98
N LEU A 352 16.03 -71.13 18.75
CA LEU A 352 16.37 -72.23 17.84
C LEU A 352 16.75 -71.67 16.47
N LEU A 353 17.94 -72.04 15.99
CA LEU A 353 18.37 -71.75 14.61
C LEU A 353 18.35 -73.06 13.81
N SER A 354 17.66 -73.04 12.68
CA SER A 354 17.57 -74.16 11.75
C SER A 354 17.84 -73.71 10.33
N SER A 355 18.24 -74.64 9.47
CA SER A 355 18.27 -74.42 8.02
C SER A 355 17.20 -75.25 7.33
N TYR A 356 16.72 -74.77 6.19
CA TYR A 356 15.72 -75.42 5.37
C TYR A 356 16.06 -75.24 3.89
N GLN A 357 15.67 -76.21 3.07
CA GLN A 357 15.88 -76.14 1.63
C GLN A 357 14.75 -75.36 0.96
N THR A 358 15.12 -74.43 0.07
CA THR A 358 14.20 -73.67 -0.78
C THR A 358 14.48 -73.97 -2.25
N GLU A 359 13.62 -73.49 -3.14
CA GLU A 359 13.81 -73.63 -4.60
C GLU A 359 15.13 -73.00 -5.08
N TYR A 360 15.60 -71.94 -4.41
CA TYR A 360 16.75 -71.14 -4.83
C TYR A 360 17.98 -71.31 -3.92
N GLY A 361 17.97 -72.28 -3.01
CA GLY A 361 19.11 -72.60 -2.14
C GLY A 361 18.74 -72.86 -0.68
N GLU A 362 19.73 -72.84 0.21
CA GLU A 362 19.52 -73.02 1.65
C GLU A 362 19.06 -71.71 2.31
N GLY A 363 17.89 -71.77 2.97
CA GLY A 363 17.38 -70.71 3.83
C GLY A 363 17.68 -71.00 5.30
N TYR A 364 17.65 -69.95 6.12
CA TYR A 364 17.87 -70.04 7.57
C TYR A 364 16.68 -69.47 8.31
N ARG A 365 16.27 -70.14 9.39
CA ARG A 365 15.15 -69.72 10.24
C ARG A 365 15.61 -69.68 11.70
N LEU A 366 15.40 -68.53 12.33
CA LEU A 366 15.60 -68.30 13.76
C LEU A 366 14.24 -68.15 14.42
N GLU A 367 13.95 -69.00 15.40
CA GLU A 367 12.70 -69.01 16.16
C GLU A 367 13.02 -68.76 17.63
N ALA A 368 12.18 -67.98 18.32
CA ALA A 368 12.28 -67.75 19.76
C ALA A 368 10.91 -67.40 20.36
N MET A 369 10.69 -67.77 21.62
CA MET A 369 9.62 -67.21 22.43
C MET A 369 10.12 -65.91 23.07
N VAL A 370 9.42 -64.80 22.86
CA VAL A 370 9.78 -63.49 23.42
C VAL A 370 8.75 -63.09 24.47
N TRP A 371 9.20 -62.79 25.67
CA TRP A 371 8.38 -62.28 26.77
C TRP A 371 8.62 -60.79 26.93
N LEU A 372 7.55 -59.99 26.97
CA LEU A 372 7.65 -58.52 27.01
C LEU A 372 7.48 -57.98 28.43
N ALA A 373 8.24 -56.94 28.76
CA ALA A 373 8.04 -56.20 30.01
C ALA A 373 6.77 -55.32 29.95
N PRO A 374 6.05 -55.10 31.06
CA PRO A 374 6.26 -55.72 32.37
C PRO A 374 5.85 -57.20 32.40
N TYR A 375 6.76 -58.06 32.84
CA TYR A 375 6.63 -59.52 32.74
C TYR A 375 5.45 -60.10 33.55
N ASP A 376 4.94 -59.36 34.54
CA ASP A 376 3.77 -59.74 35.35
C ASP A 376 2.48 -59.87 34.53
N LEU A 377 2.42 -59.25 33.35
CA LEU A 377 1.29 -59.37 32.43
C LEU A 377 1.29 -60.70 31.65
N GLY A 378 2.39 -61.45 31.68
CA GLY A 378 2.51 -62.73 30.97
C GLY A 378 2.38 -62.62 29.44
N VAL A 379 2.64 -61.44 28.87
CA VAL A 379 2.57 -61.21 27.42
C VAL A 379 3.77 -61.86 26.76
N SER A 380 3.50 -62.74 25.82
CA SER A 380 4.52 -63.49 25.10
C SER A 380 4.18 -63.61 23.62
N GLU A 381 5.19 -63.50 22.77
CA GLU A 381 5.07 -63.55 21.32
C GLU A 381 5.97 -64.66 20.75
N TYR A 382 5.51 -65.32 19.69
CA TYR A 382 6.33 -66.26 18.93
C TYR A 382 7.05 -65.52 17.81
N PHE A 383 8.36 -65.35 17.95
CA PHE A 383 9.19 -64.57 17.03
C PHE A 383 9.89 -65.49 16.03
N ILE A 384 9.77 -65.17 14.74
CA ILE A 384 10.42 -65.89 13.65
C ILE A 384 11.11 -64.89 12.73
N VAL A 385 12.39 -65.11 12.45
CA VAL A 385 13.15 -64.43 11.39
C VAL A 385 13.61 -65.46 10.38
N GLU A 386 13.39 -65.19 9.10
CA GLU A 386 13.78 -66.07 8.01
C GLU A 386 14.60 -65.31 6.97
N THR A 387 15.61 -65.99 6.43
CA THR A 387 16.29 -65.58 5.21
C THR A 387 15.89 -66.52 4.09
N GLN A 388 15.27 -65.99 3.03
CA GLN A 388 14.87 -66.75 1.85
C GLN A 388 15.74 -66.34 0.66
N PRO A 389 16.49 -67.29 0.04
CA PRO A 389 17.20 -67.04 -1.21
C PRO A 389 16.23 -66.65 -2.34
N THR A 390 16.62 -65.74 -3.21
CA THR A 390 15.86 -65.30 -4.38
C THR A 390 16.64 -65.58 -5.68
N GLU A 391 15.94 -65.66 -6.82
CA GLU A 391 16.54 -66.01 -8.14
C GLU A 391 17.74 -65.16 -8.55
N ASP A 392 17.80 -63.91 -8.09
CA ASP A 392 18.66 -62.89 -8.69
C ASP A 392 20.05 -62.74 -8.04
N ILE A 393 20.38 -63.40 -6.90
CA ILE A 393 21.68 -63.25 -6.22
C ILE A 393 22.17 -64.52 -5.50
#